data_AF-A0A9E0CXS0-F1
#
_entry.id   AF-A0A9E0CXS0-F1
#
_cell.length_a   1.000
_cell.length_b   1.000
_cell.length_c   1.000
_cell.angle_alpha   90.00
_cell.angle_beta   90.00
_cell.angle_gamma   90.00
#
_symmetry.space_group_name_H-M   'P 1'
#
loop_
_entity.id
_entity.type
_entity.pdbx_description
1 polymer ?
#
loop_
_entity_poly.entity_id
_entity_poly.type
_entity_poly.pdbx_seq_one_letter_code
_entity_poly.pdbx_strand_id
1 'polypeptide(L)' 'NKVSPANGKVYKQRKTSKCKGKYKRYMIHKNDTAYKIFKKYGFSWGGEWRSSKDYQHFEVNK' A
#
# COMPACT_ATOMS: atom_id res chain seq x y z
N ASN A 1 -12.40 12.35 4.82
CA ASN A 1 -11.37 11.28 4.82
C ASN A 1 -11.78 10.10 5.68
N LYS A 2 -12.71 9.26 5.18
CA LYS A 2 -13.09 8.00 5.82
C LYS A 2 -11.98 6.97 5.60
N VAL A 3 -11.57 6.25 6.65
CA VAL A 3 -10.57 5.17 6.58
C VAL A 3 -11.27 3.92 7.07
N SER A 4 -11.23 2.86 6.26
CA SER A 4 -11.82 1.56 6.56
C SER A 4 -10.80 0.46 6.30
N PRO A 5 -10.69 -0.55 7.16
CA PRO A 5 -11.29 -0.63 8.50
C PRO A 5 -10.77 0.46 9.46
N ALA A 6 -11.48 0.72 10.55
CA ALA A 6 -11.20 1.85 11.45
C ALA A 6 -9.81 1.78 12.11
N ASN A 7 -9.30 0.57 12.39
CA ASN A 7 -7.94 0.32 12.85
C ASN A 7 -6.87 0.72 11.81
N GLY A 8 -7.24 0.86 10.54
CA GLY A 8 -6.38 1.34 9.46
C GLY A 8 -5.95 2.80 9.59
N LYS A 9 -6.54 3.57 10.53
CA LYS A 9 -6.21 4.99 10.75
C LYS A 9 -4.72 5.23 10.99
N VAL A 10 -4.02 4.31 11.66
CA VAL A 10 -2.57 4.43 11.93
C VAL A 10 -1.73 4.37 10.65
N TYR A 11 -2.23 3.74 9.59
CA TYR A 11 -1.57 3.61 8.28
C TYR A 11 -1.95 4.72 7.30
N LYS A 12 -2.76 5.69 7.72
CA LYS A 12 -3.17 6.83 6.89
C LYS A 12 -1.98 7.71 6.47
N GLN A 13 -0.97 7.84 7.34
CA GLN A 13 0.27 8.52 6.98
C GLN A 13 1.11 7.59 6.10
N ARG A 14 1.17 7.88 4.80
CA ARG A 14 1.86 7.05 3.80
C ARG A 14 3.30 7.48 3.52
N LYS A 15 3.76 8.61 4.07
CA LYS A 15 5.16 9.05 3.92
C LYS A 15 6.08 8.13 4.72
N THR A 16 6.82 7.27 4.02
CA THR A 16 7.74 6.29 4.62
C THR A 16 8.83 6.93 5.49
N SER A 17 9.19 8.19 5.22
CA SER A 17 10.11 8.98 6.05
C SER A 17 9.51 9.43 7.38
N LYS A 18 8.18 9.55 7.47
CA LYS A 18 7.45 9.94 8.68
C LYS A 18 7.00 8.73 9.51
N CYS A 19 6.92 7.55 8.90
CA CYS A 19 6.57 6.31 9.60
C CYS A 19 7.78 5.76 10.36
N LYS A 20 7.61 5.49 11.65
CA LYS A 20 8.65 4.91 12.52
C LYS A 20 8.22 3.54 13.05
N GLY A 21 9.20 2.71 13.40
CA GLY A 21 8.98 1.42 14.06
C GLY A 21 8.20 0.40 13.22
N LYS A 22 7.32 -0.37 13.89
CA LYS A 22 6.56 -1.48 13.29
C LYS A 22 5.72 -1.07 12.08
N TYR A 23 5.15 0.15 12.10
CA TYR A 23 4.27 0.62 11.03
C TYR A 23 5.00 0.81 9.70
N LYS A 24 6.29 1.20 9.71
CA LYS A 24 7.09 1.28 8.47
C LYS A 24 7.31 -0.09 7.84
N ARG A 25 7.48 -1.13 8.66
CA ARG A 25 7.72 -2.51 8.21
C ARG A 25 6.47 -3.21 7.69
N TYR A 26 5.29 -2.82 8.17
CA TYR A 26 4.02 -3.47 7.80
C TYR A 26 3.27 -2.75 6.65
N MET A 27 3.90 -1.76 6.02
CA MET A 27 3.29 -0.98 4.95
C MET A 27 3.94 -1.29 3.61
N ILE A 28 3.11 -1.71 2.65
CA ILE A 28 3.54 -1.82 1.26
C ILE A 28 3.73 -0.41 0.69
N HIS A 29 4.90 -0.17 0.10
CA HIS A 29 5.30 1.06 -0.56
C HIS A 29 6.13 0.77 -1.82
N LYS A 30 6.40 1.78 -2.65
CA LYS A 30 7.09 1.57 -3.95
C LYS A 30 8.49 0.94 -3.84
N ASN A 31 9.16 1.10 -2.71
CA ASN A 31 10.47 0.49 -2.46
C ASN A 31 10.38 -0.91 -1.83
N ASP A 32 9.17 -1.41 -1.56
CA ASP A 32 8.94 -2.68 -0.89
C ASP A 32 9.20 -3.85 -1.84
N THR A 33 9.74 -4.95 -1.31
CA THR A 33 10.04 -6.15 -2.09
C THR A 33 8.79 -6.74 -2.74
N ALA A 34 7.65 -6.79 -2.01
CA ALA A 34 6.39 -7.28 -2.56
C ALA A 34 5.95 -6.44 -3.76
N TYR A 35 5.95 -5.11 -3.61
CA TYR A 35 5.63 -4.20 -4.72
C TYR A 35 6.51 -4.48 -5.94
N LYS A 36 7.84 -4.56 -5.77
CA LYS A 36 8.77 -4.82 -6.87
C LYS A 36 8.51 -6.15 -7.57
N ILE A 37 8.25 -7.22 -6.80
CA ILE A 37 7.96 -8.55 -7.33
C ILE A 37 6.64 -8.54 -8.12
N PHE A 38 5.55 -8.08 -7.52
CA PHE A 38 4.24 -8.08 -8.18
C PHE A 38 4.24 -7.20 -9.44
N LYS A 39 4.86 -6.01 -9.38
CA LYS A 39 5.02 -5.16 -10.58
C LYS A 39 5.84 -5.84 -11.68
N LYS A 40 6.89 -6.58 -11.33
CA LYS A 40 7.71 -7.33 -12.31
C LYS A 40 6.87 -8.35 -13.09
N TYR A 41 5.86 -8.95 -12.46
CA TYR A 41 4.95 -9.92 -13.08
C TYR A 41 3.68 -9.30 -13.68
N GLY A 42 3.64 -7.98 -13.86
CA GLY A 42 2.54 -7.30 -14.54
C GLY A 42 1.31 -7.00 -13.67
N PHE A 43 1.40 -7.19 -12.35
CA PHE A 43 0.31 -6.79 -11.47
C PHE A 43 0.18 -5.27 -11.36
N SER A 44 -1.05 -4.81 -11.28
CA SER A 44 -1.43 -3.48 -10.78
C SER A 44 -1.54 -3.51 -9.26
N TRP A 45 -1.33 -2.36 -8.63
CA TRP A 45 -1.37 -2.22 -7.17
C TRP A 45 -2.40 -1.18 -6.78
N GLY A 46 -3.31 -1.52 -5.86
CA GLY A 46 -4.40 -0.65 -5.45
C GLY A 46 -3.94 0.64 -4.74
N GLY A 47 -2.67 0.69 -4.31
CA GLY A 47 -2.06 1.92 -3.82
C GLY A 47 -1.88 3.03 -4.86
N GLU A 48 -1.93 2.68 -6.15
CA GLU A 48 -1.82 3.62 -7.28
C GLU A 48 -3.17 4.08 -7.82
N TRP A 49 -4.29 3.51 -7.35
CA TRP A 49 -5.64 3.93 -7.78
C TRP A 49 -5.92 5.41 -7.50
N ARG A 50 -6.78 6.05 -8.30
CA ARG A 50 -7.14 7.47 -8.12
C ARG A 50 -8.06 7.68 -6.90
N SER A 51 -9.00 6.77 -6.70
CA SER A 51 -9.99 6.76 -5.60
C SER A 51 -10.02 5.40 -4.91
N SER A 52 -10.56 5.33 -3.70
CA SER A 52 -10.76 4.09 -2.94
C SER A 52 -9.52 3.20 -2.83
N LYS A 53 -8.35 3.83 -2.67
CA LYS A 53 -7.05 3.14 -2.61
C LYS A 53 -7.05 2.02 -1.59
N ASP A 54 -6.76 0.81 -2.06
CA ASP A 54 -6.46 -0.34 -1.22
C ASP A 54 -4.98 -0.68 -1.36
N TYR A 55 -4.21 -0.43 -0.29
CA TYR A 55 -2.78 -0.63 -0.30
C TYR A 55 -2.36 -2.10 -0.16
N GLN A 56 -3.27 -2.99 0.22
CA GLN A 56 -3.03 -4.43 0.30
C GLN A 56 -3.40 -5.15 -1.01
N HIS A 57 -4.10 -4.48 -1.92
CA HIS A 57 -4.61 -5.08 -3.15
C HIS A 57 -3.57 -5.11 -4.26
N PHE A 58 -3.38 -6.29 -4.84
CA PHE A 58 -2.72 -6.48 -6.13
C PHE A 58 -3.64 -7.25 -7.06
N GLU A 59 -3.76 -6.79 -8.30
CA GLU A 59 -4.58 -7.43 -9.33
C GLU A 59 -3.82 -7.51 -10.64
N VAL A 60 -4.10 -8.53 -11.43
CA VAL A 60 -3.63 -8.63 -12.81
C VAL A 60 -4.86 -8.80 -13.68
N ASN A 61 -5.07 -7.86 -14.60
CA ASN A 61 -6.09 -8.04 -15.63
C ASN A 61 -5.53 -9.05 -16.62
N LYS A 62 -6.13 -10.23 -16.67
CA LYS A 62 -5.93 -11.21 -17.72
C LYS A 62 -7.04 -11.07 -18.75
#